data_AF-A0A0L8ME31-F1
#
_entry.id   AF-A0A0L8ME31-F1
#
_cell.length_a   1.000
_cell.length_b   1.000
_cell.length_c   1.000
_cell.angle_alpha   90.00
_cell.angle_beta   90.00
_cell.angle_gamma   90.00
#
_symmetry.space_group_name_H-M   'P 1'
#
loop_
_entity.id
_entity.type
_entity.pdbx_description
1 polymer ?
#
loop_
_entity_poly.entity_id
_entity_poly.type
_entity_poly.pdbx_seq_one_letter_code
_entity_poly.pdbx_strand_id
1 'polypeptide(L)'
;MTGPSGSGKSSLAARSGLPVLRLDDFYKEGDDPSLPLVDGSSDIDWDSPLSWDADAAVAAIAELCAAGRTDVPVYDIATSSRTGAESLDIARTPLFIAEGIFAADVAARCQELGLLADAICLRGRPSTTFRRRLARDLREGRKSVPFLLRRGLRLMRAERGIVARHVALGAHACAGDEALGRLAAAAAGRHRTATPA
;
A
#
# COMPACT_ATOMS: atom_id res chain seq x y z
N MET A 1 -5.49 -1.96 1.77
CA MET A 1 -5.36 -0.51 2.01
C MET A 1 -4.20 0.04 1.20
N THR A 2 -4.47 0.95 0.27
CA THR A 2 -3.46 1.62 -0.56
C THR A 2 -3.44 3.12 -0.24
N GLY A 3 -2.57 3.86 -0.91
CA GLY A 3 -2.46 5.30 -0.85
C GLY A 3 -1.04 5.75 -1.19
N PRO A 4 -0.88 7.03 -1.55
CA PRO A 4 0.43 7.61 -1.84
C PRO A 4 1.45 7.39 -0.71
N SER A 5 2.73 7.37 -1.04
CA SER A 5 3.79 7.32 -0.03
C SER A 5 3.66 8.50 0.95
N GLY A 6 3.63 8.20 2.26
CA GLY A 6 3.43 9.20 3.31
C GLY A 6 1.98 9.60 3.58
N SER A 7 0.98 8.92 3.00
CA SER A 7 -0.44 9.18 3.30
C SER A 7 -0.87 8.72 4.71
N GLY A 8 -0.03 7.95 5.40
CA GLY A 8 -0.26 7.50 6.77
C GLY A 8 -0.88 6.11 6.91
N LYS A 9 -0.81 5.26 5.86
CA LYS A 9 -1.37 3.89 5.83
C LYS A 9 -0.95 3.07 7.04
N SER A 10 0.36 2.94 7.26
CA SER A 10 0.91 2.13 8.36
C SER A 10 0.54 2.69 9.73
N SER A 11 0.44 4.02 9.87
CA SER A 11 -0.03 4.64 11.10
C SER A 11 -1.53 4.41 11.35
N LEU A 12 -2.35 4.43 10.30
CA LEU A 12 -3.78 4.11 10.39
C LEU A 12 -3.99 2.62 10.70
N ALA A 13 -3.23 1.75 10.05
CA ALA A 13 -3.26 0.31 10.28
C ALA A 13 -2.89 -0.03 11.73
N ALA A 14 -1.80 0.53 12.26
CA ALA A 14 -1.43 0.37 13.66
C ALA A 14 -2.51 0.88 14.63
N ARG A 15 -3.17 2.01 14.32
CA ARG A 15 -4.27 2.55 15.14
C ARG A 15 -5.55 1.72 15.09
N SER A 16 -5.73 0.89 14.07
CA SER A 16 -6.93 0.06 13.93
C SER A 16 -6.95 -1.11 14.91
N GLY A 17 -5.78 -1.55 15.39
CA GLY A 17 -5.62 -2.75 16.20
C GLY A 17 -5.82 -4.07 15.44
N LEU A 18 -6.02 -4.02 14.11
CA LEU A 18 -6.12 -5.21 13.28
C LEU A 18 -4.73 -5.76 12.92
N PRO A 19 -4.59 -7.08 12.71
CA PRO A 19 -3.40 -7.65 12.10
C PRO A 19 -3.11 -7.00 10.75
N VAL A 20 -1.82 -6.83 10.43
CA VAL A 20 -1.38 -6.14 9.22
C VAL A 20 -0.48 -7.05 8.40
N LEU A 21 -0.89 -7.35 7.17
CA LEU A 21 -0.05 -7.94 6.14
C LEU A 21 0.59 -6.81 5.32
N ARG A 22 1.92 -6.69 5.38
CA ARG A 22 2.67 -5.69 4.61
C ARG A 22 2.96 -6.25 3.22
N LEU A 23 2.22 -5.78 2.22
CA LEU A 23 2.39 -6.19 0.82
C LEU A 23 3.71 -5.73 0.22
N ASP A 24 4.32 -4.69 0.79
CA ASP A 24 5.66 -4.24 0.41
C ASP A 24 6.71 -5.33 0.67
N ASP A 25 6.44 -6.36 1.48
CA ASP A 25 7.39 -7.46 1.69
C ASP A 25 7.40 -8.48 0.52
N PHE A 26 6.48 -8.34 -0.44
CA PHE A 26 6.38 -9.19 -1.63
C PHE A 26 7.12 -8.62 -2.86
N TYR A 27 8.01 -7.64 -2.69
CA TYR A 27 8.92 -7.24 -3.76
C TYR A 27 9.76 -8.43 -4.25
N LYS A 28 10.18 -8.36 -5.52
CA LYS A 28 11.12 -9.31 -6.12
C LYS A 28 12.55 -9.03 -5.63
N GLU A 29 13.43 -10.00 -5.78
CA GLU A 29 14.86 -9.82 -5.55
C GLU A 29 15.44 -8.80 -6.53
N GLY A 30 16.40 -7.98 -6.09
CA GLY A 30 16.99 -6.91 -6.90
C GLY A 30 17.77 -7.39 -8.13
N ASP A 31 18.08 -8.68 -8.21
CA ASP A 31 18.71 -9.33 -9.36
C ASP A 31 17.72 -10.12 -10.24
N ASP A 32 16.41 -10.04 -9.96
CA ASP A 32 15.38 -10.70 -10.76
C ASP A 32 15.36 -10.10 -12.19
N PRO A 33 15.55 -10.92 -13.23
CA PRO A 33 15.69 -10.45 -14.61
C PRO A 33 14.39 -9.92 -15.21
N SER A 34 13.24 -10.16 -14.57
CA SER A 34 11.93 -9.64 -15.00
C SER A 34 11.63 -8.24 -14.47
N LEU A 35 12.54 -7.66 -13.67
CA LEU A 35 12.36 -6.33 -13.11
C LEU A 35 12.26 -5.27 -14.21
N PRO A 36 11.24 -4.39 -14.14
CA PRO A 36 11.10 -3.30 -15.08
C PRO A 36 12.20 -2.26 -14.85
N LEU A 37 12.64 -1.62 -15.93
CA LEU A 37 13.57 -0.50 -15.87
C LEU A 37 12.82 0.82 -16.05
N VAL A 38 13.35 1.88 -15.44
CA VAL A 38 12.87 3.25 -15.69
C VAL A 38 13.21 3.63 -17.14
N ASP A 39 12.24 4.17 -17.86
CA ASP A 39 12.42 4.59 -19.25
C ASP A 39 13.66 5.48 -19.44
N GLY A 40 14.60 5.01 -20.27
CA GLY A 40 15.86 5.72 -20.56
C GLY A 40 16.95 5.61 -19.49
N SER A 41 16.80 4.71 -18.50
CA SER A 41 17.82 4.41 -17.49
C SER A 41 18.10 2.90 -17.40
N SER A 42 19.19 2.54 -16.71
CA SER A 42 19.45 1.18 -16.23
C SER A 42 18.92 0.95 -14.81
N ASP A 43 18.27 1.94 -14.20
CA ASP A 43 17.69 1.83 -12.86
C ASP A 43 16.38 1.02 -12.88
N ILE A 44 16.17 0.22 -11.84
CA ILE A 44 14.93 -0.54 -11.64
C ILE A 44 13.77 0.40 -11.28
N ASP A 45 12.61 0.19 -11.90
CA ASP A 45 11.37 0.89 -11.58
C ASP A 45 10.57 0.14 -10.49
N TRP A 46 10.88 0.44 -9.23
CA TRP A 46 10.19 -0.15 -8.07
C TRP A 46 8.76 0.38 -7.84
N ASP A 47 8.33 1.40 -8.60
CA ASP A 47 6.96 1.93 -8.57
C ASP A 47 6.07 1.24 -9.62
N SER A 48 6.64 0.35 -10.46
CA SER A 48 5.90 -0.45 -11.44
C SER A 48 5.27 -1.68 -10.80
N PRO A 49 3.99 -2.03 -11.12
CA PRO A 49 3.36 -3.26 -10.64
C PRO A 49 4.07 -4.55 -11.05
N LEU A 50 5.05 -4.51 -11.96
CA LEU A 50 5.85 -5.66 -12.36
C LEU A 50 7.03 -5.93 -11.43
N SER A 51 7.34 -5.02 -10.49
CA SER A 51 8.49 -5.15 -9.58
C SER A 51 8.21 -6.01 -8.35
N TRP A 52 6.97 -6.43 -8.13
CA TRP A 52 6.55 -7.23 -6.98
C TRP A 52 5.80 -8.49 -7.42
N ASP A 53 5.74 -9.47 -6.53
CA ASP A 53 5.12 -10.76 -6.74
C ASP A 53 3.65 -10.72 -6.27
N ALA A 54 2.79 -10.19 -7.15
CA ALA A 54 1.36 -10.07 -6.89
C ALA A 54 0.68 -11.44 -6.68
N ASP A 55 1.19 -12.50 -7.30
CA ASP A 55 0.64 -13.85 -7.18
C ASP A 55 0.94 -14.43 -5.80
N ALA A 56 2.18 -14.33 -5.32
CA ALA A 56 2.54 -14.72 -3.96
C ALA A 56 1.76 -13.91 -2.91
N ALA A 57 1.57 -12.60 -3.14
CA ALA A 57 0.78 -11.76 -2.25
C ALA A 57 -0.69 -12.20 -2.17
N VAL A 58 -1.33 -12.50 -3.31
CA VAL A 58 -2.71 -12.99 -3.34
C VAL A 58 -2.82 -14.38 -2.70
N ALA A 59 -1.84 -15.25 -2.91
CA ALA A 59 -1.79 -16.57 -2.29
C ALA A 59 -1.70 -16.46 -0.75
N ALA A 60 -0.84 -15.59 -0.23
CA ALA A 60 -0.73 -15.34 1.21
C ALA A 60 -2.03 -14.76 1.81
N ILE A 61 -2.69 -13.83 1.10
CA ILE A 61 -4.02 -13.32 1.50
C ILE A 61 -5.04 -14.46 1.59
N ALA A 62 -5.08 -15.33 0.57
CA ALA A 62 -6.02 -16.44 0.52
C ALA A 62 -5.76 -17.46 1.65
N GLU A 63 -4.50 -17.80 1.91
CA GLU A 63 -4.11 -18.69 3.01
C GLU A 63 -4.49 -18.09 4.36
N LEU A 64 -4.23 -16.80 4.57
CA LEU A 64 -4.58 -16.10 5.80
C LEU A 64 -6.10 -16.10 6.04
N CYS A 65 -6.91 -15.91 4.99
CA CYS A 65 -8.37 -16.01 5.07
C CYS A 65 -8.85 -17.45 5.38
N ALA A 66 -8.19 -18.47 4.84
CA ALA A 66 -8.62 -19.87 4.97
C ALA A 66 -8.16 -20.52 6.28
N ALA A 67 -6.91 -20.28 6.67
CA ALA A 67 -6.23 -20.96 7.77
C ALA A 67 -6.02 -20.06 9.00
N GLY A 68 -6.21 -18.74 8.88
CA GLY A 68 -5.93 -17.78 9.95
C GLY A 68 -4.44 -17.51 10.17
N ARG A 69 -3.57 -18.13 9.37
CA ARG A 69 -2.11 -17.90 9.41
C ARG A 69 -1.48 -18.12 8.04
N THR A 70 -0.34 -17.47 7.78
CA THR A 70 0.45 -17.65 6.55
C THR A 70 1.92 -17.27 6.82
N ASP A 71 2.85 -17.77 6.02
CA ASP A 71 4.24 -17.34 6.07
C ASP A 71 4.45 -16.18 5.09
N VAL A 72 4.95 -15.05 5.61
CA VAL A 72 5.17 -13.80 4.90
C VAL A 72 6.67 -13.60 4.70
N PRO A 73 7.15 -13.23 3.50
CA PRO A 73 8.56 -12.90 3.32
C PRO A 73 9.01 -11.76 4.23
N VAL A 74 10.27 -11.76 4.65
CA VAL A 74 10.90 -10.61 5.30
C VAL A 74 11.77 -9.92 4.27
N TYR A 75 11.38 -8.73 3.82
CA TYR A 75 12.08 -8.00 2.77
C TYR A 75 12.97 -6.87 3.34
N ASP A 76 14.24 -6.85 2.95
CA ASP A 76 15.15 -5.74 3.23
C ASP A 76 15.24 -4.81 2.01
N ILE A 77 14.66 -3.61 2.15
CA ILE A 77 14.66 -2.58 1.11
C ILE A 77 16.09 -2.06 0.83
N ALA A 78 16.97 -2.06 1.83
CA ALA A 78 18.33 -1.55 1.68
C ALA A 78 19.18 -2.42 0.75
N THR A 79 18.96 -3.74 0.80
CA THR A 79 19.63 -4.73 -0.07
C THR A 79 18.76 -5.17 -1.23
N SER A 80 17.49 -4.73 -1.28
CA SER A 80 16.49 -5.16 -2.27
C SER A 80 16.37 -6.68 -2.33
N SER A 81 16.27 -7.34 -1.18
CA SER A 81 16.29 -8.80 -1.11
C SER A 81 15.38 -9.40 -0.05
N ARG A 82 14.89 -10.62 -0.26
CA ARG A 82 14.20 -11.39 0.79
C ARG A 82 15.24 -12.03 1.69
N THR A 83 15.12 -11.76 2.99
CA THR A 83 16.08 -12.18 4.02
C THR A 83 15.59 -13.34 4.88
N GLY A 84 14.34 -13.75 4.69
CA GLY A 84 13.71 -14.84 5.42
C GLY A 84 12.20 -14.83 5.24
N ALA A 85 11.51 -15.48 6.15
CA ALA A 85 10.06 -15.46 6.28
C ALA A 85 9.65 -15.39 7.76
N GLU A 86 8.52 -14.75 8.03
CA GLU A 86 7.89 -14.67 9.34
C GLU A 86 6.45 -15.18 9.27
N SER A 87 5.99 -15.86 10.34
CA SER A 87 4.62 -16.35 10.39
C SER A 87 3.69 -15.23 10.86
N LEU A 88 2.67 -14.91 10.06
CA LEU A 88 1.60 -13.98 10.41
C LEU A 88 0.36 -14.76 10.82
N ASP A 89 -0.14 -14.52 12.03
CA ASP A 89 -1.35 -15.15 12.59
C ASP A 89 -2.39 -14.06 12.93
N ILE A 90 -3.61 -14.19 12.41
CA ILE A 90 -4.72 -13.24 12.67
C ILE A 90 -5.57 -13.64 13.89
N ALA A 91 -5.20 -14.73 14.55
CA ALA A 91 -5.86 -15.37 15.67
C ALA A 91 -7.35 -15.59 15.38
N ARG A 92 -8.23 -14.98 16.19
CA ARG A 92 -9.69 -15.04 16.01
C ARG A 92 -10.28 -13.76 15.42
N THR A 93 -9.43 -12.88 14.87
CA THR A 93 -9.89 -11.63 14.27
C THR A 93 -10.49 -11.94 12.90
N PRO A 94 -11.75 -11.56 12.62
CA PRO A 94 -12.40 -11.86 11.34
C PRO A 94 -11.92 -10.97 10.19
N LEU A 95 -10.95 -10.09 10.45
CA LEU A 95 -10.50 -9.06 9.53
C LEU A 95 -9.01 -8.76 9.77
N PHE A 96 -8.27 -8.54 8.69
CA PHE A 96 -6.91 -8.02 8.72
C PHE A 96 -6.74 -6.95 7.64
N ILE A 97 -5.66 -6.19 7.72
CA ILE A 97 -5.31 -5.16 6.74
C ILE A 97 -4.14 -5.65 5.90
N ALA A 98 -4.38 -5.90 4.61
CA ALA A 98 -3.30 -5.95 3.63
C ALA A 98 -2.97 -4.52 3.20
N GLU A 99 -1.78 -4.00 3.52
CA GLU A 99 -1.35 -2.65 3.13
C GLU A 99 -0.13 -2.63 2.22
N GLY A 100 -0.10 -1.69 1.28
CA GLY A 100 1.04 -1.47 0.39
C GLY A 100 0.66 -0.52 -0.74
N ILE A 101 1.65 -0.05 -1.50
CA ILE A 101 1.37 0.84 -2.64
C ILE A 101 0.56 0.12 -3.73
N PHE A 102 0.85 -1.18 -3.95
CA PHE A 102 0.17 -2.02 -4.93
C PHE A 102 -1.09 -2.73 -4.39
N ALA A 103 -1.57 -2.37 -3.19
CA ALA A 103 -2.75 -3.03 -2.62
C ALA A 103 -4.02 -2.85 -3.50
N ALA A 104 -4.08 -1.81 -4.34
CA ALA A 104 -5.17 -1.66 -5.31
C ALA A 104 -5.05 -2.62 -6.49
N ASP A 105 -3.84 -2.98 -6.90
CA ASP A 105 -3.56 -3.84 -8.05
C ASP A 105 -4.10 -5.28 -7.85
N VAL A 106 -4.16 -5.74 -6.60
CA VAL A 106 -4.73 -7.05 -6.24
C VAL A 106 -6.19 -7.01 -5.80
N ALA A 107 -6.79 -5.81 -5.68
CA ALA A 107 -8.13 -5.66 -5.10
C ALA A 107 -9.21 -6.40 -5.91
N ALA A 108 -9.16 -6.30 -7.25
CA ALA A 108 -10.12 -7.00 -8.11
C ALA A 108 -10.04 -8.52 -7.96
N ARG A 109 -8.81 -9.09 -7.98
CA ARG A 109 -8.59 -10.52 -7.78
C ARG A 109 -9.07 -10.99 -6.40
N CYS A 110 -8.77 -10.23 -5.35
CA CYS A 110 -9.27 -10.55 -4.01
C CYS A 110 -10.80 -10.48 -3.93
N GLN A 111 -11.44 -9.57 -4.67
CA GLN A 111 -12.91 -9.49 -4.75
C GLN A 111 -13.50 -10.71 -5.47
N GLU A 112 -12.92 -11.11 -6.60
CA GLU A 112 -13.34 -12.27 -7.39
C GLU A 112 -13.24 -13.58 -6.59
N LEU A 113 -12.21 -13.70 -5.74
CA LEU A 113 -12.02 -14.83 -4.83
C LEU A 113 -12.87 -14.75 -3.56
N GLY A 114 -13.66 -13.69 -3.36
CA GLY A 114 -14.48 -13.51 -2.15
C GLY A 114 -13.69 -13.19 -0.88
N LEU A 115 -12.43 -12.76 -1.01
CA LEU A 115 -11.50 -12.46 0.08
C LEU A 115 -11.58 -10.99 0.54
N LEU A 116 -12.05 -10.09 -0.33
CA LEU A 116 -12.02 -8.66 -0.09
C LEU A 116 -13.22 -8.16 0.73
N ALA A 117 -12.96 -7.63 1.92
CA ALA A 117 -13.97 -6.93 2.71
C ALA A 117 -14.18 -5.48 2.26
N ASP A 118 -13.11 -4.72 1.98
CA ASP A 118 -13.16 -3.38 1.42
C ASP A 118 -11.81 -3.00 0.78
N ALA A 119 -11.82 -2.11 -0.23
CA ALA A 119 -10.61 -1.53 -0.80
C ALA A 119 -10.57 -0.04 -0.49
N ILE A 120 -9.61 0.38 0.34
CA ILE A 120 -9.47 1.77 0.78
C ILE A 120 -8.20 2.37 0.20
N CYS A 121 -8.33 3.53 -0.45
CA CYS A 121 -7.21 4.41 -0.82
C CYS A 121 -7.13 5.57 0.16
N LEU A 122 -6.22 5.48 1.14
CA LEU A 122 -6.02 6.52 2.12
C LEU A 122 -5.38 7.74 1.45
N ARG A 123 -6.13 8.84 1.44
CA ARG A 123 -5.65 10.15 0.97
C ARG A 123 -5.15 10.96 2.15
N GLY A 124 -3.93 11.47 2.03
CA GLY A 124 -3.49 12.56 2.89
C GLY A 124 -4.22 13.86 2.53
N ARG A 125 -3.98 14.92 3.30
CA ARG A 125 -4.15 16.29 2.81
C ARG A 125 -2.86 16.64 2.08
N PRO A 126 -2.83 16.79 0.73
CA PRO A 126 -1.59 17.01 -0.02
C PRO A 126 -0.81 18.22 0.51
N SER A 127 -1.52 19.24 0.99
CA SER A 127 -0.96 20.42 1.64
C SER A 127 -0.30 20.12 3.00
N THR A 128 -0.84 19.19 3.80
CA THR A 128 -0.26 18.79 5.10
C THR A 128 0.97 17.89 4.89
N THR A 129 0.93 16.96 3.94
CA THR A 129 2.08 16.11 3.58
C THR A 129 3.22 16.96 3.03
N PHE A 130 2.90 17.90 2.13
CA PHE A 130 3.84 18.89 1.62
C PHE A 130 4.41 19.76 2.74
N ARG A 131 3.59 20.32 3.63
CA ARG A 131 4.06 21.15 4.76
C ARG A 131 4.97 20.38 5.71
N ARG A 132 4.66 19.12 6.02
CA ARG A 132 5.52 18.28 6.88
C ARG A 132 6.87 17.97 6.21
N ARG A 133 6.87 17.60 4.93
CA ARG A 133 8.11 17.37 4.15
C ARG A 133 8.93 18.65 4.02
N LEU A 134 8.30 19.77 3.68
CA LEU A 134 8.95 21.07 3.57
C LEU A 134 9.56 21.49 4.92
N ALA A 135 8.83 21.36 6.03
CA ALA A 135 9.36 21.70 7.36
C ALA A 135 10.55 20.83 7.77
N ARG A 136 10.53 19.53 7.47
CA ARG A 136 11.66 18.62 7.73
C ARG A 136 12.87 18.98 6.86
N ASP A 137 12.65 19.08 5.55
CA ASP A 137 13.73 19.32 4.59
C ASP A 137 14.34 20.74 4.77
N LEU A 138 13.58 21.73 5.27
CA LEU A 138 14.09 23.05 5.67
C LEU A 138 14.92 23.01 6.95
N ARG A 139 14.55 22.19 7.94
CA ARG A 139 15.35 21.99 9.17
C ARG A 139 16.67 21.31 8.88
N GLU A 140 16.69 20.39 7.92
CA GLU A 140 17.90 19.66 7.53
C GLU A 140 18.86 20.53 6.68
N GLY A 141 18.40 21.66 6.12
CA GLY A 141 19.25 22.69 5.51
C GLY A 141 19.97 22.32 4.20
N ARG A 142 19.79 21.09 3.69
CA ARG A 142 20.60 20.56 2.57
C ARG A 142 20.18 21.02 1.17
N LYS A 143 19.05 21.74 1.01
CA LYS A 143 18.48 22.07 -0.32
C LYS A 143 17.83 23.45 -0.33
N SER A 144 17.89 24.15 -1.48
CA SER A 144 17.34 25.51 -1.61
C SER A 144 15.81 25.55 -1.52
N VAL A 145 15.26 26.61 -0.93
CA VAL A 145 13.79 26.81 -0.77
C VAL A 145 13.04 26.66 -2.10
N PRO A 146 13.47 27.26 -3.23
CA PRO A 146 12.76 27.11 -4.51
C PRO A 146 12.75 25.67 -5.03
N PHE A 147 13.82 24.91 -4.79
CA PHE A 147 13.88 23.49 -5.15
C PHE A 147 12.87 22.66 -4.34
N LEU A 148 12.78 22.89 -3.04
CA LEU A 148 11.83 22.18 -2.15
C LEU A 148 10.37 22.47 -2.53
N LEU A 149 10.05 23.73 -2.87
CA LEU A 149 8.72 24.12 -3.34
C LEU A 149 8.37 23.46 -4.69
N ARG A 150 9.29 23.48 -5.68
CA ARG A 150 9.08 22.82 -6.99
C ARG A 150 8.91 21.31 -6.85
N ARG A 151 9.76 20.66 -6.04
CA ARG A 151 9.68 19.23 -5.74
C ARG A 151 8.36 18.88 -5.06
N GLY A 152 7.93 19.66 -4.08
CA GLY A 152 6.66 19.45 -3.40
C GLY A 152 5.44 19.63 -4.30
N LEU A 153 5.44 20.64 -5.18
CA LEU A 153 4.36 20.82 -6.17
C LEU A 153 4.29 19.64 -7.15
N ARG A 154 5.44 19.13 -7.59
CA ARG A 154 5.52 17.96 -8.48
C ARG A 154 4.94 16.72 -7.81
N LEU A 155 5.34 16.47 -6.55
CA LEU A 155 4.84 15.34 -5.76
C LEU A 155 3.33 15.45 -5.51
N MET A 156 2.82 16.65 -5.21
CA MET A 156 1.38 16.87 -5.05
C MET A 156 0.58 16.62 -6.34
N ARG A 157 1.14 16.93 -7.51
CA ARG A 157 0.50 16.64 -8.80
C ARG A 157 0.51 15.15 -9.11
N ALA A 158 1.62 14.46 -8.84
CA ALA A 158 1.72 13.01 -8.98
C ALA A 158 0.74 12.28 -8.03
N GLU A 159 0.55 12.80 -6.81
CA GLU A 159 -0.39 12.24 -5.82
C GLU A 159 -1.81 12.12 -6.36
N ARG A 160 -2.29 13.11 -7.13
CA ARG A 160 -3.62 13.06 -7.75
C ARG A 160 -3.74 11.92 -8.76
N GLY A 161 -2.71 11.73 -9.59
CA GLY A 161 -2.67 10.63 -10.57
C GLY A 161 -2.69 9.27 -9.90
N ILE A 162 -1.90 9.09 -8.83
CA ILE A 162 -1.84 7.85 -8.04
C ILE A 162 -3.21 7.54 -7.43
N VAL A 163 -3.85 8.52 -6.79
CA VAL A 163 -5.19 8.35 -6.22
C VAL A 163 -6.21 8.00 -7.31
N ALA A 164 -6.20 8.70 -8.44
CA ALA A 164 -7.12 8.42 -9.54
C ALA A 164 -6.94 6.99 -10.08
N ARG A 165 -5.69 6.54 -10.24
CA ARG A 165 -5.37 5.15 -10.62
C ARG A 165 -5.93 4.14 -9.61
N HIS A 166 -5.68 4.35 -8.32
CA HIS A 166 -6.19 3.44 -7.28
C HIS A 166 -7.72 3.40 -7.24
N VAL A 167 -8.38 4.54 -7.47
CA VAL A 167 -9.84 4.58 -7.58
C VAL A 167 -10.33 3.84 -8.82
N ALA A 168 -9.64 3.96 -9.95
CA ALA A 168 -9.96 3.21 -11.17
C ALA A 168 -9.80 1.69 -10.97
N LEU A 169 -8.83 1.27 -10.14
CA LEU A 169 -8.66 -0.12 -9.68
C LEU A 169 -9.68 -0.53 -8.60
N GLY A 170 -10.65 0.33 -8.29
CA GLY A 170 -11.76 0.03 -7.40
C GLY A 170 -11.54 0.39 -5.93
N ALA A 171 -10.49 1.12 -5.57
CA ALA A 171 -10.30 1.58 -4.19
C ALA A 171 -11.13 2.83 -3.87
N HIS A 172 -11.81 2.84 -2.72
CA HIS A 172 -12.53 4.02 -2.23
C HIS A 172 -11.57 5.02 -1.60
N ALA A 173 -11.53 6.24 -2.14
CA ALA A 173 -10.59 7.26 -1.68
C ALA A 173 -11.14 8.08 -0.51
N CYS A 174 -10.59 7.91 0.69
CA CYS A 174 -11.08 8.58 1.90
C CYS A 174 -9.96 9.08 2.82
N ALA A 175 -10.32 9.89 3.82
CA ALA A 175 -9.42 10.35 4.88
C ALA A 175 -9.41 9.35 6.06
N GLY A 176 -8.49 9.54 7.01
CA GLY A 176 -8.26 8.60 8.12
C GLY A 176 -9.49 8.27 8.96
N ASP A 177 -10.28 9.27 9.37
CA ASP A 177 -11.44 9.03 10.25
C ASP A 177 -12.53 8.23 9.52
N GLU A 178 -12.78 8.54 8.24
CA GLU A 178 -13.69 7.78 7.40
C GLU A 178 -13.15 6.36 7.16
N ALA A 179 -11.85 6.20 6.92
CA ALA A 179 -11.23 4.89 6.77
C ALA A 179 -11.40 4.02 8.02
N LEU A 180 -11.25 4.57 9.22
CA LEU A 180 -11.54 3.86 10.48
C LEU A 180 -13.01 3.44 10.58
N GLY A 181 -13.94 4.32 10.19
CA GLY A 181 -15.37 4.00 10.13
C GLY A 181 -15.68 2.84 9.17
N ARG A 182 -15.01 2.79 8.02
CA ARG A 182 -15.15 1.70 7.04
C ARG A 182 -14.55 0.39 7.55
N LEU A 183 -13.39 0.43 8.20
CA LEU A 183 -12.81 -0.74 8.86
C LEU A 183 -13.75 -1.30 9.94
N ALA A 184 -14.35 -0.44 10.75
CA ALA A 184 -15.33 -0.86 11.76
C ALA A 184 -16.61 -1.44 11.12
N ALA A 185 -17.06 -0.90 9.98
CA ALA A 185 -18.19 -1.45 9.24
C ALA A 185 -17.88 -2.84 8.66
N ALA A 186 -16.70 -3.02 8.08
CA ALA A 186 -16.23 -4.31 7.59
C ALA A 186 -16.13 -5.35 8.73
N ALA A 187 -15.55 -4.97 9.87
CA ALA A 187 -15.47 -5.84 11.05
C ALA A 187 -16.85 -6.24 11.60
N ALA A 188 -17.89 -5.41 11.38
CA ALA A 188 -19.27 -5.71 11.73
C ALA A 188 -20.04 -6.50 10.64
N GLY A 189 -19.34 -7.06 9.64
CA GLY A 189 -19.93 -7.88 8.57
C GLY A 189 -20.53 -7.09 7.40
N ARG A 190 -20.39 -5.75 7.38
CA ARG A 190 -20.81 -4.93 6.23
C ARG A 190 -19.68 -4.85 5.22
N HIS A 191 -19.54 -5.92 4.44
CA HIS A 191 -18.53 -6.01 3.41
C HIS A 191 -18.96 -5.25 2.15
N ARG A 192 -17.97 -4.83 1.36
CA ARG A 192 -18.18 -4.32 0.01
C ARG A 192 -18.94 -5.37 -0.81
N THR A 193 -20.06 -4.96 -1.40
CA THR A 193 -20.74 -5.78 -2.40
C THR A 193 -19.97 -5.67 -3.72
N ALA A 194 -19.74 -6.81 -4.38
CA ALA A 194 -19.26 -6.79 -5.76
C ALA A 194 -20.24 -5.98 -6.61
N THR A 195 -19.76 -4.95 -7.31
CA THR A 195 -20.56 -4.33 -8.37
C THR A 195 -20.64 -5.37 -9.48
N PRO A 196 -21.83 -5.79 -9.94
CA PRO A 196 -21.93 -6.68 -11.09
C PRO A 196 -21.28 -5.97 -12.30
N ALA A 197 -20.51 -6.73 -13.08
CA ALA A 197 -19.91 -6.28 -14.32
C ALA A 197 -20.96 -5.93 -15.38
#